data_AF-A0AAD3WZ50-F1
#
_entry.id   AF-A0AAD3WZ50-F1
#
_cell.length_a   1.000
_cell.length_b   1.000
_cell.length_c   1.000
_cell.angle_alpha   90.00
_cell.angle_beta   90.00
_cell.angle_gamma   90.00
#
_symmetry.space_group_name_H-M   'P 1'
#
loop_
_entity.id
_entity.type
_entity.pdbx_description
1 polymer ?
#
loop_
_entity_poly.entity_id
_entity_poly.type
_entity_poly.pdbx_seq_one_letter_code
_entity_poly.pdbx_strand_id
1 'polypeptide(L)'
;MKVNSILLFIISANLVACNDSENTVYSEIISKQEIARIDTNINKLYPDADSKLKQHILNVAVESLESMVFIKGGTFMMGDFKAPCSPLNIKR
;
A
#
# COMPACT_ATOMS: atom_id res chain seq x y z
N MET A 1 19.00 -44.66 -34.94
CA MET A 1 18.08 -43.51 -34.93
C MET A 1 18.81 -42.32 -34.34
N LYS A 2 19.22 -41.36 -35.18
CA LYS A 2 19.96 -40.15 -34.78
C LYS A 2 18.92 -39.11 -34.34
N VAL A 3 18.60 -39.08 -33.05
CA VAL A 3 17.78 -38.01 -32.46
C VAL A 3 18.55 -36.70 -32.61
N ASN A 4 17.97 -35.78 -33.37
CA ASN A 4 18.60 -34.54 -33.79
C ASN A 4 18.74 -33.63 -32.56
N SER A 5 19.94 -33.58 -31.98
CA SER A 5 20.29 -32.91 -30.72
C SER A 5 19.92 -31.42 -30.64
N ILE A 6 19.59 -30.81 -31.78
CA ILE A 6 19.22 -29.40 -31.92
C ILE A 6 17.79 -29.15 -31.40
N LEU A 7 16.89 -30.14 -31.45
CA LEU A 7 15.50 -29.94 -31.01
C LEU A 7 15.36 -29.87 -29.47
N LEU A 8 16.32 -30.43 -28.72
CA LEU A 8 16.30 -30.45 -27.26
C LEU A 8 16.75 -29.10 -26.64
N PHE A 9 17.49 -28.28 -27.40
CA PHE A 9 18.01 -26.98 -26.93
C PHE A 9 16.99 -25.84 -27.01
N ILE A 10 15.93 -25.99 -27.81
CA ILE A 10 14.92 -24.92 -27.99
C ILE A 10 13.91 -24.92 -26.83
N ILE A 11 13.75 -26.06 -26.14
CA ILE A 11 12.77 -26.20 -25.04
C ILE A 11 13.31 -25.60 -23.73
N SER A 12 14.62 -25.47 -23.55
CA SER A 12 15.24 -24.91 -22.32
C SER A 12 15.31 -23.38 -22.27
N ALA A 13 14.93 -22.68 -23.35
CA ALA A 13 15.07 -21.22 -23.43
C ALA A 13 13.86 -20.41 -22.91
N ASN A 14 12.78 -21.05 -22.47
CA ASN A 14 11.55 -20.36 -22.04
C ASN A 14 11.37 -20.22 -20.52
N LEU A 15 12.42 -20.46 -19.72
CA LEU A 15 12.39 -20.27 -18.26
C LEU A 15 13.03 -18.95 -17.80
N VAL A 16 13.14 -17.95 -18.68
CA VAL A 16 13.49 -16.59 -18.26
C VAL A 16 12.31 -16.00 -17.47
N ALA A 17 12.43 -16.14 -16.14
CA ALA A 17 11.98 -15.21 -15.11
C ALA A 17 10.56 -14.65 -15.25
N CYS A 18 9.59 -15.30 -14.60
CA CYS A 18 8.64 -14.54 -13.79
C CYS A 18 9.41 -14.04 -12.57
N ASN A 19 10.17 -12.95 -12.73
CA ASN A 19 10.53 -12.15 -11.57
C ASN A 19 9.21 -11.67 -10.99
N ASP A 20 9.07 -11.86 -9.67
CA ASP A 20 7.93 -11.48 -8.86
C ASP A 20 7.23 -10.28 -9.46
N SER A 21 5.95 -10.44 -9.77
CA SER A 21 5.04 -9.37 -10.12
C SER A 21 5.44 -8.15 -9.31
N GLU A 22 6.12 -7.21 -9.97
CA GLU A 22 6.49 -5.92 -9.41
C GLU A 22 5.15 -5.32 -9.07
N ASN A 23 4.76 -5.44 -7.79
CA ASN A 23 3.47 -5.05 -7.27
C ASN A 23 3.45 -3.53 -7.33
N THR A 24 3.24 -3.02 -8.53
CA THR A 24 3.40 -1.63 -8.90
C THR A 24 2.17 -0.95 -8.35
N VAL A 25 2.33 -0.41 -7.13
CA VAL A 25 1.30 0.36 -6.45
C VAL A 25 0.91 1.52 -7.36
N TYR A 26 -0.34 1.49 -7.81
CA TYR A 26 -0.92 2.47 -8.73
C TYR A 26 -1.99 3.27 -7.99
N SER A 27 -2.05 4.57 -8.27
CA SER A 27 -3.07 5.48 -7.76
C SER A 27 -3.55 6.38 -8.89
N GLU A 28 -4.83 6.72 -8.91
CA GLU A 28 -5.40 7.65 -9.89
C GLU A 28 -5.15 9.11 -9.49
N ILE A 29 -5.00 9.37 -8.19
CA ILE A 29 -4.88 10.71 -7.60
C ILE A 29 -3.42 11.08 -7.33
N ILE A 30 -2.60 10.12 -6.91
CA ILE A 30 -1.21 10.36 -6.48
C ILE A 30 -0.25 10.15 -7.65
N SER A 31 0.69 11.09 -7.84
CA SER A 31 1.66 10.99 -8.92
C SER A 31 2.68 9.87 -8.69
N LYS A 32 3.19 9.28 -9.78
CA LYS A 32 4.26 8.26 -9.72
C LYS A 32 5.51 8.74 -8.98
N GLN A 33 5.83 10.03 -9.09
CA GLN A 33 6.97 10.64 -8.39
C GLN A 33 6.76 10.64 -6.86
N GLU A 34 5.54 10.89 -6.40
CA GLU A 34 5.21 10.85 -4.96
C GLU A 34 5.25 9.43 -4.43
N ILE A 35 4.70 8.46 -5.18
CA ILE A 35 4.79 7.03 -4.83
C ILE A 35 6.25 6.59 -4.69
N ALA A 36 7.13 6.97 -5.63
CA ALA A 36 8.56 6.66 -5.56
C ALA A 36 9.26 7.32 -4.36
N ARG A 37 8.85 8.53 -3.97
CA ARG A 37 9.34 9.19 -2.76
C ARG A 37 8.92 8.46 -1.48
N ILE A 38 7.67 7.99 -1.42
CA ILE A 38 7.15 7.20 -0.31
C ILE A 38 7.95 5.89 -0.19
N ASP A 39 8.16 5.19 -1.30
CA ASP A 39 8.96 3.96 -1.33
C ASP A 39 10.40 4.20 -0.87
N THR A 40 11.04 5.27 -1.34
CA THR A 40 12.40 5.66 -0.88
C THR A 40 12.43 5.91 0.63
N ASN A 41 11.41 6.58 1.17
CA ASN A 41 11.31 6.84 2.61
C ASN A 41 11.09 5.56 3.41
N ILE A 42 10.25 4.64 2.94
CA ILE A 42 10.04 3.33 3.60
C ILE A 42 11.35 2.55 3.67
N ASN A 43 12.09 2.47 2.56
CA ASN A 43 13.38 1.79 2.51
C ASN A 43 14.42 2.42 3.43
N LYS A 44 14.39 3.76 3.59
CA LYS A 44 15.26 4.49 4.51
C LYS A 44 14.90 4.28 5.99
N LEU A 45 13.61 4.28 6.31
CA LEU A 45 13.11 4.19 7.70
C LEU A 45 13.10 2.77 8.23
N TYR A 46 12.88 1.78 7.36
CA TYR A 46 12.75 0.37 7.73
C TYR A 46 13.73 -0.49 6.92
N PRO A 47 15.06 -0.28 7.03
CA PRO A 47 16.04 -1.01 6.22
C PRO A 47 15.96 -2.53 6.46
N ASP A 48 15.72 -2.96 7.70
CA ASP A 48 15.71 -4.36 8.13
C ASP A 48 14.37 -5.09 7.89
N ALA A 49 13.34 -4.38 7.42
CA ALA A 49 12.04 -4.97 7.13
C ALA A 49 12.09 -5.83 5.85
N ASP A 50 11.35 -6.92 5.87
CA ASP A 50 11.16 -7.81 4.72
C ASP A 50 10.57 -7.06 3.52
N SER A 51 10.92 -7.48 2.31
CA SER A 51 10.48 -6.84 1.07
C SER A 51 8.95 -6.87 0.93
N LYS A 52 8.30 -7.96 1.35
CA LYS A 52 6.83 -8.08 1.32
C LYS A 52 6.17 -7.10 2.29
N LEU A 53 6.78 -6.91 3.46
CA LEU A 53 6.29 -5.94 4.45
C LEU A 53 6.43 -4.51 3.93
N LYS A 54 7.57 -4.17 3.32
CA LYS A 54 7.79 -2.84 2.72
C LYS A 54 6.77 -2.54 1.62
N GLN A 55 6.49 -3.52 0.75
CA GLN A 55 5.47 -3.40 -0.30
C GLN A 55 4.06 -3.24 0.29
N HIS A 56 3.75 -3.96 1.36
CA HIS A 56 2.47 -3.80 2.05
C HIS A 56 2.33 -2.40 2.65
N ILE A 57 3.38 -1.88 3.29
CA ILE A 57 3.40 -0.51 3.83
C ILE A 57 3.21 0.51 2.72
N LEU A 58 3.89 0.35 1.57
CA LEU A 58 3.74 1.24 0.42
C LEU A 58 2.30 1.26 -0.07
N ASN A 59 1.66 0.09 -0.22
CA ASN A 59 0.28 -0.01 -0.66
C ASN A 59 -0.69 0.70 0.29
N VAL A 60 -0.59 0.42 1.59
CA VAL A 60 -1.46 1.03 2.62
C VAL A 60 -1.27 2.56 2.67
N ALA A 61 -0.02 3.02 2.54
CA ALA A 61 0.27 4.46 2.55
C ALA A 61 -0.37 5.18 1.35
N VAL A 62 -0.24 4.61 0.14
CA VAL A 62 -0.85 5.18 -1.07
C VAL A 62 -2.37 5.17 -0.98
N GLU A 63 -2.97 4.05 -0.56
CA GLU A 63 -4.42 3.93 -0.38
C GLU A 63 -4.96 4.91 0.67
N SER A 64 -4.24 5.12 1.77
CA SER A 64 -4.62 6.07 2.82
C SER A 64 -4.57 7.52 2.35
N LEU A 65 -3.60 7.86 1.49
CA LEU A 65 -3.49 9.20 0.91
C LEU A 65 -4.56 9.44 -0.17
N GLU A 66 -4.87 8.43 -0.97
CA GLU A 66 -5.91 8.50 -2.01
C GLU A 66 -7.32 8.58 -1.41
N SER A 67 -7.59 7.82 -0.35
CA SER A 67 -8.88 7.81 0.35
C SER A 67 -9.07 8.99 1.31
N MET A 68 -8.09 9.88 1.42
CA MET A 68 -8.18 11.03 2.30
C MET A 68 -9.26 12.02 1.81
N VAL A 69 -10.37 12.09 2.53
CA VAL A 69 -11.40 13.10 2.28
C VAL A 69 -10.88 14.45 2.79
N PHE A 70 -10.49 15.32 1.87
CA PHE A 70 -10.08 16.68 2.22
C PHE A 70 -11.29 17.51 2.64
N ILE A 71 -11.55 17.55 3.96
CA ILE A 71 -12.56 18.45 4.53
C ILE A 71 -11.95 19.87 4.55
N LYS A 72 -12.31 20.68 3.56
CA LYS A 72 -12.09 22.14 3.59
C LYS A 72 -12.87 22.70 4.78
N GLY A 73 -12.20 22.83 5.93
CA GLY A 73 -12.70 23.37 7.20
C GLY A 73 -14.17 23.81 7.18
N GLY A 74 -15.06 22.92 7.63
CA GLY A 74 -16.46 23.22 7.87
C GLY A 74 -16.71 23.46 9.36
N THR A 75 -17.77 24.18 9.69
CA THR A 75 -18.29 24.18 11.06
C THR A 75 -18.90 22.82 11.35
N PHE A 76 -18.17 21.95 12.05
CA PHE A 76 -18.75 20.75 12.60
C PHE A 76 -19.68 21.18 13.73
N MET A 77 -20.98 20.98 13.54
CA MET A 77 -21.92 20.99 14.65
C MET A 77 -21.57 19.77 15.51
N MET A 78 -20.66 19.93 16.48
CA MET A 78 -20.67 19.03 17.62
C MET A 78 -22.08 19.14 18.17
N GLY A 79 -22.88 18.08 18.02
CA GLY A 79 -24.15 17.98 18.72
C GLY A 79 -23.92 18.24 20.21
N ASP A 80 -24.98 18.57 20.96
CA ASP A 80 -24.91 18.80 22.40
C ASP A 80 -24.27 17.58 23.11
N PHE A 81 -22.94 17.53 23.18
CA PHE A 81 -22.17 16.63 24.02
C PHE A 81 -22.23 17.18 25.45
N LYS A 82 -23.45 17.25 25.99
CA LYS A 82 -23.66 17.47 27.41
C LYS A 82 -23.37 16.16 28.12
N ALA A 83 -22.09 15.87 28.32
CA ALA A 83 -21.71 15.00 29.43
C ALA A 83 -21.99 15.81 30.70
N PRO A 84 -22.90 15.36 31.58
CA PRO A 84 -23.13 16.06 32.83
C PRO A 84 -21.82 16.02 33.63
N CYS A 85 -21.32 17.18 34.06
CA CYS A 85 -20.09 17.29 34.85
C CYS A 85 -20.19 16.57 36.21
N SER A 86 -21.40 16.14 36.57
CA SER A 86 -21.72 15.31 37.73
C SER A 86 -22.42 14.03 37.25
N PRO A 87 -22.16 12.87 37.86
CA PRO A 87 -22.90 11.65 37.53
C PRO A 87 -24.39 11.90 37.73
N LEU A 88 -25.20 11.62 36.71
CA LEU A 88 -26.66 11.62 36.86
C LEU A 88 -27.00 10.59 37.92
N ASN A 89 -27.52 11.04 39.06
CA ASN A 89 -28.14 10.15 40.03
C ASN A 89 -29.48 9.69 39.45
N ILE A 90 -29.40 8.75 38.51
CA ILE A 90 -30.57 8.09 37.95
C ILE A 90 -31.04 7.12 39.03
N LYS A 91 -31.93 7.57 39.92
CA LYS A 91 -32.76 6.66 40.70
C LYS A 91 -33.69 5.95 39.72
N ARG A 92 -33.38 4.68 39.47
CA ARG A 92 -34.25 3.72 38.79
C ARG A 92 -35.46 3.42 39.67
#